data_AF-A0A2W4Y014-F1
#
_entry.id   AF-A0A2W4Y014-F1
#
_cell.length_a   1.000
_cell.length_b   1.000
_cell.length_c   1.000
_cell.angle_alpha   90.00
_cell.angle_beta   90.00
_cell.angle_gamma   90.00
#
_symmetry.space_group_name_H-M   'P 1'
#
loop_
_entity.id
_entity.type
_entity.pdbx_description
1 polymer ?
#
loop_
_entity_poly.entity_id
_entity_poly.type
_entity_poly.pdbx_seq_one_letter_code
_entity_poly.pdbx_strand_id
1 'polypeptide(L)'
;MKSRMPDPYRHKPAPLKRDRASKRSPIFRSLQLIAISITGGAVIVASLAGLAFLRSGSRFIDGVKLALTPQPPVEKVDVRTVVVKQIRSASELTTAVFTMEAVVPAQSDRKIGDYTIGKTNLLYIAYGEVRAGVNLEDISADDVIPSEDGMSVELTLPAAKLLDTKIDVTRSSVYDYSRGFLNLGPDRAPELQSAAQQEALIEIEKAACDQNILKQANDRAELVVTQLLQSTGFETVTVKNAADPTAECKTSNSPANSPDDSPEPLNPKPELTPKPEPTPKPGS
;
A
#
# COMPACT_ATOMS: atom_id res chain seq x y z
N MET A 1 76.89 24.21 -139.73
CA MET A 1 77.92 23.48 -138.94
C MET A 1 77.18 22.67 -137.89
N LYS A 2 77.05 21.36 -138.16
CA LYS A 2 77.80 20.25 -137.54
C LYS A 2 77.21 19.82 -136.19
N SER A 3 76.35 18.82 -136.33
CA SER A 3 76.13 17.73 -135.40
C SER A 3 77.42 17.29 -134.69
N ARG A 4 77.29 16.97 -133.39
CA ARG A 4 77.95 15.79 -132.83
C ARG A 4 77.20 15.25 -131.60
N MET A 5 76.58 14.11 -131.84
CA MET A 5 76.22 13.01 -130.93
C MET A 5 77.46 12.48 -130.16
N PRO A 6 77.36 11.47 -129.25
CA PRO A 6 76.65 11.41 -127.96
C PRO A 6 77.57 10.76 -126.87
N ASP A 7 77.09 10.46 -125.66
CA ASP A 7 77.48 9.25 -124.90
C ASP A 7 76.57 9.05 -123.66
N PRO A 8 76.49 7.86 -123.04
CA PRO A 8 75.22 7.21 -122.73
C PRO A 8 75.11 6.89 -121.23
N TYR A 9 74.04 6.18 -120.88
CA TYR A 9 73.78 5.59 -119.56
C TYR A 9 73.57 6.57 -118.40
N ARG A 10 72.30 6.76 -118.02
CA ARG A 10 71.90 6.31 -116.67
C ARG A 10 70.40 6.20 -116.46
N HIS A 11 70.07 5.12 -115.79
CA HIS A 11 68.76 4.70 -115.31
C HIS A 11 68.23 5.53 -114.13
N LYS A 12 66.91 5.37 -113.91
CA LYS A 12 66.10 5.55 -112.68
C LYS A 12 65.54 6.97 -112.41
N PRO A 13 64.51 7.10 -111.56
CA PRO A 13 63.24 6.37 -111.49
C PRO A 13 62.00 7.33 -111.38
N ALA A 14 60.79 6.78 -111.36
CA ALA A 14 59.56 7.45 -110.90
C ALA A 14 59.44 7.38 -109.35
N PRO A 15 58.42 7.97 -108.71
CA PRO A 15 57.88 9.33 -108.78
C PRO A 15 57.95 10.03 -107.39
N LEU A 16 57.87 11.36 -107.32
CA LEU A 16 57.65 12.09 -106.06
C LEU A 16 56.68 13.26 -106.26
N LYS A 17 55.48 13.16 -105.69
CA LYS A 17 54.56 14.25 -105.24
C LYS A 17 53.19 13.63 -104.90
N ARG A 18 52.48 13.95 -103.82
CA ARG A 18 52.47 15.16 -102.99
C ARG A 18 51.55 14.85 -101.79
N ASP A 19 52.08 14.77 -100.56
CA ASP A 19 51.23 14.73 -99.38
C ASP A 19 50.89 16.14 -98.91
N ARG A 20 49.59 16.42 -98.82
CA ARG A 20 49.02 17.68 -98.36
C ARG A 20 49.25 17.83 -96.86
N ALA A 21 50.01 18.86 -96.50
CA ALA A 21 50.04 19.37 -95.13
C ALA A 21 48.66 19.96 -94.76
N SER A 22 47.97 19.33 -93.81
CA SER A 22 46.85 19.93 -93.08
C SER A 22 47.37 20.47 -91.74
N LYS A 23 47.31 21.79 -91.64
CA LYS A 23 47.78 22.63 -90.54
C LYS A 23 46.84 22.44 -89.33
N ARG A 24 47.24 21.67 -88.31
CA ARG A 24 46.56 21.64 -86.99
C ARG A 24 47.27 22.58 -86.02
N SER A 25 46.54 23.55 -85.49
CA SER A 25 47.03 24.63 -84.64
C SER A 25 47.39 24.14 -83.22
N PRO A 26 48.42 24.73 -82.56
CA PRO A 26 48.87 24.32 -81.22
C PRO A 26 47.90 24.66 -80.08
N ILE A 27 46.80 25.37 -80.36
CA ILE A 27 45.84 25.87 -79.36
C ILE A 27 44.83 24.78 -78.94
N PHE A 28 44.58 23.77 -79.77
CA PHE A 28 43.61 22.71 -79.45
C PHE A 28 44.16 21.64 -78.48
N ARG A 29 45.49 21.46 -78.40
CA ARG A 29 46.10 20.48 -77.47
C ARG A 29 46.07 20.95 -76.01
N SER A 30 46.15 22.26 -75.76
CA SER A 30 46.04 22.81 -74.39
C SER A 30 44.60 22.81 -73.88
N LEU A 31 43.61 23.06 -74.76
CA LEU A 31 42.20 22.99 -74.39
C LEU A 31 41.73 21.55 -74.07
N GLN A 32 42.26 20.56 -74.79
CA GLN A 32 41.93 19.14 -74.59
C GLN A 32 42.52 18.57 -73.28
N LEU A 33 43.63 19.12 -72.77
CA LEU A 33 44.20 18.76 -71.47
C LEU A 33 43.44 19.37 -70.28
N ILE A 34 42.86 20.57 -70.45
CA ILE A 34 42.04 21.21 -69.42
C ILE A 34 40.70 20.47 -69.25
N ALA A 35 40.10 19.98 -70.33
CA ALA A 35 38.83 19.24 -70.27
C ALA A 35 38.91 17.91 -69.49
N ILE A 36 40.07 17.24 -69.45
CA ILE A 36 40.27 15.98 -68.69
C ILE A 36 40.50 16.28 -67.18
N SER A 37 40.99 17.47 -66.83
CA SER A 37 41.18 17.87 -65.43
C SER A 37 39.86 18.15 -64.69
N ILE A 38 38.82 18.59 -65.41
CA ILE A 38 37.51 18.93 -64.83
C ILE A 38 36.71 17.67 -64.49
N THR A 39 36.75 16.65 -65.36
CA THR A 39 36.10 15.35 -65.10
C THR A 39 36.84 14.55 -64.04
N GLY A 40 38.18 14.60 -64.00
CA GLY A 40 38.97 13.97 -62.92
C GLY A 40 38.71 14.60 -61.55
N GLY A 41 38.63 15.94 -61.48
CA GLY A 41 38.34 16.66 -60.24
C GLY A 41 36.95 16.37 -59.67
N ALA A 42 35.91 16.29 -60.52
CA ALA A 42 34.55 15.98 -60.10
C ALA A 42 34.44 14.56 -59.51
N VAL A 43 35.13 13.57 -60.11
CA VAL A 43 35.16 12.20 -59.59
C VAL A 43 35.88 12.15 -58.25
N ILE A 44 36.99 12.88 -58.07
CA ILE A 44 37.72 12.91 -56.79
C ILE A 44 36.88 13.60 -55.71
N VAL A 45 36.20 14.71 -56.01
CA VAL A 45 35.32 15.40 -55.05
C VAL A 45 34.11 14.54 -54.70
N ALA A 46 33.49 13.86 -55.67
CA ALA A 46 32.40 12.92 -55.42
C ALA A 46 32.86 11.71 -54.60
N SER A 47 34.08 11.23 -54.82
CA SER A 47 34.68 10.12 -54.08
C SER A 47 35.06 10.52 -52.65
N LEU A 48 35.57 11.74 -52.45
CA LEU A 48 35.85 12.32 -51.14
C LEU A 48 34.57 12.64 -50.37
N ALA A 49 33.54 13.15 -51.04
CA ALA A 49 32.22 13.38 -50.46
C ALA A 49 31.53 12.05 -50.11
N GLY A 50 31.62 11.03 -50.98
CA GLY A 50 31.16 9.68 -50.72
C GLY A 50 31.91 9.01 -49.57
N LEU A 51 33.23 9.19 -49.49
CA LEU A 51 34.05 8.71 -48.36
C LEU A 51 33.77 9.48 -47.07
N ALA A 52 33.51 10.79 -47.13
CA ALA A 52 33.09 11.58 -45.98
C ALA A 52 31.71 11.14 -45.49
N PHE A 53 30.78 10.83 -46.40
CA PHE A 53 29.46 10.29 -46.10
C PHE A 53 29.53 8.86 -45.53
N LEU A 54 30.43 8.02 -46.04
CA LEU A 54 30.69 6.67 -45.51
C LEU A 54 31.39 6.72 -44.14
N ARG A 55 32.30 7.67 -43.91
CA ARG A 55 33.02 7.84 -42.63
C ARG A 55 32.18 8.55 -41.57
N SER A 56 31.22 9.39 -42.00
CA SER A 56 30.28 10.15 -41.16
C SER A 56 28.86 9.56 -41.15
N GLY A 57 28.67 8.36 -41.71
CA GLY A 57 27.36 7.70 -41.74
C GLY A 57 26.90 7.24 -40.35
N SER A 58 27.83 6.89 -39.47
CA SER A 58 27.51 6.45 -38.10
C SER A 58 26.84 7.56 -37.29
N ARG A 59 27.35 8.80 -37.35
CA ARG A 59 26.82 9.94 -36.58
C ARG A 59 25.40 10.33 -36.99
N PHE A 60 25.06 10.22 -38.27
CA PHE A 60 23.70 10.46 -38.76
C PHE A 60 22.74 9.36 -38.33
N ILE A 61 23.16 8.09 -38.45
CA ILE A 61 22.36 6.94 -38.02
C ILE A 61 22.15 6.96 -36.50
N ASP A 62 23.13 7.40 -35.72
CA ASP A 62 23.00 7.56 -34.26
C ASP A 62 21.99 8.65 -33.89
N GLY A 63 21.98 9.79 -34.59
CA GLY A 63 21.01 10.86 -34.40
C GLY A 63 19.59 10.47 -34.81
N VAL A 64 19.44 9.76 -35.94
CA VAL A 64 18.16 9.22 -36.41
C VAL A 64 17.66 8.09 -35.50
N LYS A 65 18.56 7.23 -35.00
CA LYS A 65 18.23 6.26 -33.96
C LYS A 65 17.73 6.97 -32.71
N LEU A 66 18.40 8.00 -32.21
CA LEU A 66 17.97 8.69 -30.99
C LEU A 66 16.59 9.36 -31.16
N ALA A 67 16.27 9.85 -32.36
CA ALA A 67 14.97 10.44 -32.68
C ALA A 67 13.84 9.40 -32.87
N LEU A 68 14.18 8.17 -33.27
CA LEU A 68 13.23 7.07 -33.52
C LEU A 68 13.23 6.01 -32.42
N THR A 69 14.13 6.10 -31.43
CA THR A 69 14.15 5.21 -30.28
C THR A 69 13.05 5.71 -29.34
N PRO A 70 11.97 4.93 -29.13
CA PRO A 70 11.00 5.27 -28.11
C PRO A 70 11.76 5.41 -26.78
N GLN A 71 11.62 6.56 -26.13
CA GLN A 71 12.17 6.78 -24.79
C GLN A 71 11.74 5.59 -23.91
N PRO A 72 12.64 5.01 -23.10
CA PRO A 72 12.25 3.96 -22.18
C PRO A 72 11.05 4.48 -21.37
N PRO A 73 9.98 3.68 -21.23
CA PRO A 73 8.84 4.08 -20.43
C PRO A 73 9.37 4.51 -19.07
N VAL A 74 9.15 5.76 -18.70
CA VAL A 74 9.43 6.21 -17.34
C VAL A 74 8.44 5.44 -16.49
N GLU A 75 8.90 4.35 -15.87
CA GLU A 75 8.12 3.60 -14.89
C GLU A 75 7.85 4.57 -13.74
N LYS A 76 6.69 5.24 -13.81
CA LYS A 76 6.11 5.91 -12.65
C LYS A 76 5.68 4.77 -11.74
N VAL A 77 6.59 4.32 -10.88
CA VAL A 77 6.23 3.45 -9.77
C VAL A 77 5.22 4.24 -8.96
N ASP A 78 3.96 3.80 -9.03
CA ASP A 78 2.89 4.44 -8.29
C ASP A 78 3.16 4.22 -6.81
N VAL A 79 3.67 5.28 -6.16
CA VAL A 79 4.02 5.31 -4.74
C VAL A 79 2.86 4.82 -3.89
N ARG A 80 1.61 5.07 -4.32
CA ARG A 80 0.39 4.60 -3.66
C ARG A 80 0.37 3.08 -3.57
N THR A 81 0.64 2.39 -4.67
CA THR A 81 0.62 0.93 -4.74
C THR A 81 1.71 0.31 -3.85
N VAL A 82 2.89 0.96 -3.76
CA VAL A 82 3.98 0.51 -2.87
C VAL A 82 3.60 0.67 -1.40
N VAL A 83 3.04 1.83 -1.03
CA VAL A 83 2.60 2.14 0.33
C VAL A 83 1.46 1.21 0.77
N VAL A 84 0.45 1.02 -0.07
CA VAL A 84 -0.67 0.09 0.19
C VAL A 84 -0.16 -1.34 0.39
N LYS A 85 0.74 -1.81 -0.47
CA LYS A 85 1.32 -3.16 -0.34
C LYS A 85 2.10 -3.33 0.96
N GLN A 86 2.83 -2.29 1.38
CA GLN A 86 3.60 -2.30 2.61
C GLN A 86 2.67 -2.38 3.83
N ILE A 87 1.62 -1.56 3.87
CA ILE A 87 0.67 -1.50 4.97
C ILE A 87 -0.17 -2.79 5.06
N ARG A 88 -0.65 -3.30 3.92
CA ARG A 88 -1.42 -4.55 3.86
C ARG A 88 -0.63 -5.80 4.24
N SER A 89 0.70 -5.73 4.32
CA SER A 89 1.52 -6.89 4.75
C SER A 89 1.26 -7.30 6.21
N ALA A 90 0.69 -6.40 7.02
CA ALA A 90 0.29 -6.68 8.40
C ALA A 90 -1.15 -7.24 8.53
N SER A 91 -1.95 -7.24 7.45
CA SER A 91 -3.38 -7.62 7.36
C SER A 91 -4.28 -6.94 8.40
N GLU A 92 -4.17 -7.35 9.67
CA GLU A 92 -4.97 -6.85 10.79
C GLU A 92 -4.06 -6.33 11.91
N LEU A 93 -4.24 -5.07 12.30
CA LEU A 93 -3.42 -4.42 13.32
C LEU A 93 -4.19 -4.30 14.63
N THR A 94 -3.98 -5.22 15.56
CA THR A 94 -4.46 -5.07 16.94
C THR A 94 -3.65 -4.01 17.67
N THR A 95 -4.31 -2.97 18.19
CA THR A 95 -3.65 -1.83 18.83
C THR A 95 -4.14 -1.54 20.23
N ALA A 96 -5.33 -2.02 20.59
CA ALA A 96 -5.83 -1.96 21.95
C ALA A 96 -6.31 -3.33 22.44
N VAL A 97 -6.02 -3.61 23.70
CA VAL A 97 -6.48 -4.80 24.41
C VAL A 97 -7.04 -4.32 25.74
N PHE A 98 -8.26 -4.74 26.03
CA PHE A 98 -8.94 -4.51 27.29
C PHE A 98 -9.19 -5.84 27.97
N THR A 99 -8.93 -5.91 29.28
CA THR A 99 -9.15 -7.12 30.06
C THR A 99 -9.82 -6.78 31.37
N MET A 100 -10.78 -7.61 31.79
CA MET A 100 -11.41 -7.47 33.10
C MET A 100 -11.96 -8.81 33.60
N GLU A 101 -12.29 -8.85 34.88
CA GLU A 101 -13.07 -9.92 35.49
C GLU A 101 -14.53 -9.49 35.60
N ALA A 102 -15.44 -10.33 35.14
CA ALA A 102 -16.89 -10.18 35.28
C ALA A 102 -17.43 -11.28 36.20
N VAL A 103 -18.27 -10.91 37.16
CA VAL A 103 -18.89 -11.85 38.11
C VAL A 103 -20.36 -11.98 37.72
N VAL A 104 -20.70 -13.08 37.07
CA VAL A 104 -22.01 -13.29 36.46
C VAL A 104 -22.79 -14.36 37.23
N PRO A 105 -23.89 -13.98 37.90
CA PRO A 105 -24.83 -14.93 38.47
C PRO A 105 -25.76 -15.49 37.38
N ALA A 106 -25.96 -16.81 37.38
CA ALA A 106 -26.95 -17.49 36.55
C ALA A 106 -27.85 -18.36 37.43
N GLN A 107 -29.15 -18.41 37.10
CA GLN A 107 -30.14 -19.14 37.89
C GLN A 107 -31.12 -19.93 37.03
N SER A 108 -31.58 -21.08 37.53
CA SER A 108 -32.60 -21.92 36.92
C SER A 108 -33.64 -22.35 37.95
N ASP A 109 -34.91 -22.08 37.65
CA ASP A 109 -36.04 -22.41 38.50
C ASP A 109 -36.75 -23.67 38.01
N ARG A 110 -37.11 -24.56 38.95
CA ARG A 110 -38.06 -25.65 38.71
C ARG A 110 -39.45 -25.23 39.19
N LYS A 111 -40.41 -25.17 38.28
CA LYS A 111 -41.79 -24.73 38.55
C LYS A 111 -42.79 -25.89 38.45
N ILE A 112 -43.82 -25.86 39.29
CA ILE A 112 -45.04 -26.66 39.18
C ILE A 112 -46.23 -25.70 39.24
N GLY A 113 -46.93 -25.53 38.12
CA GLY A 113 -47.87 -24.42 37.97
C GLY A 113 -47.15 -23.08 38.15
N ASP A 114 -47.70 -22.20 38.99
CA ASP A 114 -47.12 -20.89 39.29
C ASP A 114 -46.11 -20.91 40.46
N TYR A 115 -45.87 -22.07 41.07
CA TYR A 115 -45.00 -22.19 42.25
C TYR A 115 -43.60 -22.70 41.88
N THR A 116 -42.56 -21.97 42.28
CA THR A 116 -41.17 -22.44 42.19
C THR A 116 -40.86 -23.39 43.34
N ILE A 117 -40.61 -24.66 43.02
CA ILE A 117 -40.35 -25.75 43.99
C ILE A 117 -38.87 -26.06 44.18
N GLY A 118 -37.99 -25.41 43.41
CA GLY A 118 -36.55 -25.58 43.49
C GLY A 118 -35.83 -24.53 42.67
N LYS A 119 -34.66 -24.11 43.14
CA LYS A 119 -33.81 -23.13 42.47
C LYS A 119 -32.39 -23.67 42.40
N THR A 120 -31.75 -23.47 41.26
CA THR A 120 -30.33 -23.73 41.07
C THR A 120 -29.66 -22.41 40.76
N ASN A 121 -28.65 -22.05 41.55
CA ASN A 121 -27.82 -20.86 41.36
C ASN A 121 -26.41 -21.30 40.96
N LEU A 122 -25.80 -20.53 40.07
CA LEU A 122 -24.43 -20.67 39.63
C LEU A 122 -23.80 -19.27 39.65
N LEU A 123 -22.66 -19.12 40.31
CA LEU A 123 -21.86 -17.91 40.25
C LEU A 123 -20.61 -18.18 39.41
N TYR A 124 -20.51 -17.50 38.28
CA TYR A 124 -19.38 -17.62 37.37
C TYR A 124 -18.48 -16.39 37.49
N ILE A 125 -17.18 -16.61 37.60
CA ILE A 125 -16.17 -15.54 37.51
C ILE A 125 -15.47 -15.72 36.15
N ALA A 126 -15.74 -14.79 35.24
CA ALA A 126 -15.21 -14.78 33.88
C ALA A 126 -14.05 -13.78 33.77
N TYR A 127 -12.89 -14.25 33.35
CA TYR A 127 -11.81 -13.37 32.88
C TYR A 127 -11.95 -13.20 31.37
N GLY A 128 -12.25 -11.99 30.92
CA GLY A 128 -12.40 -11.70 29.50
C GLY A 128 -11.33 -10.78 28.95
N GLU A 129 -11.12 -10.89 27.65
CA GLU A 129 -10.23 -10.06 26.85
C GLU A 129 -10.98 -9.60 25.60
N VAL A 130 -10.96 -8.29 25.35
CA VAL A 130 -11.47 -7.64 24.15
C VAL A 130 -10.30 -7.02 23.42
N ARG A 131 -10.13 -7.37 22.14
CA ARG A 131 -9.10 -6.84 21.26
C ARG A 131 -9.75 -5.93 20.23
N ALA A 132 -9.18 -4.74 20.07
CA ALA A 132 -9.59 -3.77 19.08
C ALA A 132 -8.41 -3.35 18.20
N GLY A 133 -8.71 -2.99 16.97
CA GLY A 133 -7.70 -2.64 16.00
C GLY A 133 -8.27 -2.22 14.66
N VAL A 134 -7.39 -2.04 13.69
CA VAL A 134 -7.74 -1.53 12.36
C VAL A 134 -7.44 -2.63 11.34
N ASN A 135 -8.40 -2.90 10.46
CA ASN A 135 -8.17 -3.79 9.31
C ASN A 135 -7.46 -3.00 8.21
N LEU A 136 -6.21 -3.37 7.92
CA LEU A 136 -5.37 -2.66 6.95
C LEU A 136 -5.63 -3.14 5.52
N GLU A 137 -6.30 -4.28 5.34
CA GLU A 137 -6.73 -4.78 4.03
C GLU A 137 -7.76 -3.86 3.36
N ASP A 138 -8.53 -3.14 4.17
CA ASP A 138 -9.54 -2.18 3.71
C ASP A 138 -8.92 -0.90 3.10
N ILE A 139 -7.61 -0.66 3.30
CA ILE A 139 -6.90 0.53 2.76
C ILE A 139 -6.66 0.37 1.27
N SER A 140 -7.15 1.30 0.47
CA SER A 140 -6.98 1.35 -0.98
C SER A 140 -5.92 2.38 -1.41
N ALA A 141 -5.58 2.40 -2.71
CA ALA A 141 -4.64 3.39 -3.27
C ALA A 141 -5.22 4.81 -3.26
N ASP A 142 -6.54 4.95 -3.14
CA ASP A 142 -7.22 6.24 -3.07
C ASP A 142 -7.09 6.87 -1.68
N ASP A 143 -6.88 6.05 -0.65
CA ASP A 143 -6.66 6.50 0.74
C ASP A 143 -5.23 7.01 0.97
N VAL A 144 -4.36 6.88 -0.04
CA VAL A 144 -2.96 7.34 -0.02
C VAL A 144 -2.79 8.51 -0.97
N ILE A 145 -2.46 9.67 -0.40
CA ILE A 145 -2.19 10.90 -1.15
C ILE A 145 -0.70 11.22 -0.98
N PRO A 146 0.16 10.81 -1.93
CA PRO A 146 1.57 11.21 -1.92
C PRO A 146 1.71 12.67 -2.34
N SER A 147 2.66 13.38 -1.74
CA SER A 147 3.07 14.72 -2.12
C SER A 147 3.78 14.74 -3.48
N GLU A 148 3.77 15.90 -4.15
CA GLU A 148 4.44 16.09 -5.45
C GLU A 148 5.97 15.88 -5.37
N ASP A 149 6.56 16.08 -4.19
CA ASP A 149 7.98 15.85 -3.91
C ASP A 149 8.34 14.37 -3.64
N GLY A 150 7.34 13.52 -3.43
CA GLY A 150 7.52 12.09 -3.08
C GLY A 150 8.11 11.83 -1.70
N MET A 151 8.34 12.85 -0.88
CA MET A 151 8.95 12.74 0.46
C MET A 151 7.91 12.74 1.58
N SER A 152 6.68 13.18 1.28
CA SER A 152 5.57 13.22 2.22
C SER A 152 4.39 12.38 1.75
N VAL A 153 3.67 11.77 2.68
CA VAL A 153 2.47 10.98 2.40
C VAL A 153 1.35 11.28 3.40
N GLU A 154 0.16 11.51 2.87
CA GLU A 154 -1.07 11.55 3.65
C GLU A 154 -1.81 10.21 3.49
N LEU A 155 -2.14 9.57 4.61
CA LEU A 155 -2.84 8.28 4.64
C LEU A 155 -4.13 8.42 5.44
N THR A 156 -5.23 7.94 4.88
CA THR A 156 -6.48 7.77 5.62
C THR A 156 -6.61 6.33 6.11
N LEU A 157 -6.65 6.14 7.43
CA LEU A 157 -6.91 4.86 8.07
C LEU A 157 -8.41 4.59 8.20
N PRO A 158 -8.84 3.32 8.01
CA PRO A 158 -10.20 2.91 8.32
C PRO A 158 -10.43 2.99 9.83
N ALA A 159 -11.72 3.08 10.22
CA ALA A 159 -12.09 3.11 11.63
C ALA A 159 -11.74 1.80 12.33
N ALA A 160 -11.24 1.89 13.57
CA ALA A 160 -11.00 0.73 14.40
C ALA A 160 -12.29 0.01 14.77
N LYS A 161 -12.16 -1.31 14.89
CA LYS A 161 -13.23 -2.26 15.15
C LYS A 161 -12.86 -3.19 16.29
N LEU A 162 -13.87 -3.83 16.87
CA LEU A 162 -13.64 -4.99 17.74
C LEU A 162 -13.22 -6.17 16.87
N LEU A 163 -12.04 -6.71 17.12
CA LEU A 163 -11.45 -7.81 16.36
C LEU A 163 -11.81 -9.16 16.98
N ASP A 164 -11.77 -9.23 18.31
CA ASP A 164 -11.99 -10.46 19.06
C ASP A 164 -12.47 -10.15 20.48
N THR A 165 -13.43 -10.93 20.97
CA THR A 165 -13.92 -10.90 22.35
C THR A 165 -13.99 -12.33 22.85
N LYS A 166 -13.22 -12.65 23.89
CA LYS A 166 -13.09 -14.03 24.38
C LYS A 166 -12.98 -14.10 25.90
N ILE A 167 -13.32 -15.26 26.42
CA ILE A 167 -13.11 -15.63 27.82
C ILE A 167 -11.88 -16.53 27.92
N ASP A 168 -11.00 -16.21 28.87
CA ASP A 168 -9.89 -17.07 29.25
C ASP A 168 -10.42 -18.18 30.16
N VAL A 169 -10.70 -19.34 29.58
CA VAL A 169 -11.22 -20.52 30.29
C VAL A 169 -10.26 -21.05 31.35
N THR A 170 -8.98 -20.71 31.31
CA THR A 170 -7.98 -21.17 32.29
C THR A 170 -7.98 -20.31 33.56
N ARG A 171 -8.35 -19.03 33.42
CA ARG A 171 -8.49 -18.09 34.54
C ARG A 171 -9.92 -17.93 35.03
N SER A 172 -10.90 -18.37 34.24
CA SER A 172 -12.31 -18.31 34.58
C SER A 172 -12.76 -19.58 35.31
N SER A 173 -13.68 -19.44 36.25
CA SER A 173 -14.15 -20.59 37.04
C SER A 173 -15.58 -20.41 37.54
N VAL A 174 -16.24 -21.54 37.80
CA VAL A 174 -17.48 -21.57 38.58
C VAL A 174 -17.08 -21.43 40.04
N TYR A 175 -17.42 -20.30 40.63
CA TYR A 175 -17.11 -19.99 42.03
C TYR A 175 -18.06 -20.69 43.00
N ASP A 176 -19.36 -20.67 42.67
CA ASP A 176 -20.39 -21.33 43.47
C ASP A 176 -21.41 -22.03 42.58
N TYR A 177 -21.89 -23.18 43.03
CA TYR A 177 -23.01 -23.90 42.41
C TYR A 177 -23.86 -24.55 43.49
N SER A 178 -25.13 -24.17 43.53
CA SER A 178 -26.06 -24.63 44.57
C SER A 178 -27.41 -24.95 43.98
N ARG A 179 -27.89 -26.20 44.18
CA ARG A 179 -29.26 -26.64 43.83
C ARG A 179 -30.29 -26.32 44.93
N GLY A 180 -29.98 -25.37 45.81
CA GLY A 180 -30.88 -24.94 46.88
C GLY A 180 -31.17 -26.01 47.94
N PHE A 181 -32.20 -25.75 48.75
CA PHE A 181 -32.58 -26.62 49.88
C PHE A 181 -32.89 -28.04 49.41
N LEU A 182 -32.32 -29.04 50.10
CA LEU A 182 -32.46 -30.48 49.81
C LEU A 182 -32.12 -30.88 48.36
N ASN A 183 -31.31 -30.10 47.63
CA ASN A 183 -31.01 -30.33 46.21
C ASN A 183 -32.26 -30.42 45.33
N LEU A 184 -33.31 -29.65 45.67
CA LEU A 184 -34.55 -29.60 44.88
C LEU A 184 -34.41 -28.77 43.60
N GLY A 185 -33.31 -28.05 43.41
CA GLY A 185 -33.01 -27.37 42.16
C GLY A 185 -32.80 -28.34 40.99
N PRO A 186 -33.15 -27.94 39.75
CA PRO A 186 -32.85 -28.74 38.56
C PRO A 186 -31.33 -28.82 38.33
N ASP A 187 -30.82 -29.97 37.90
CA ASP A 187 -29.40 -30.10 37.56
C ASP A 187 -29.15 -29.57 36.14
N ARG A 188 -28.64 -28.34 36.07
CA ARG A 188 -28.49 -27.56 34.82
C ARG A 188 -27.14 -26.83 34.79
N ALA A 189 -26.13 -27.39 35.44
CA ALA A 189 -24.82 -26.76 35.57
C ALA A 189 -24.20 -26.38 34.20
N PRO A 190 -24.18 -27.26 33.17
CA PRO A 190 -23.61 -26.90 31.87
C PRO A 190 -24.33 -25.74 31.21
N GLU A 191 -25.67 -25.72 31.27
CA GLU A 191 -26.47 -24.69 30.59
C GLU A 191 -26.41 -23.36 31.33
N LEU A 192 -26.38 -23.38 32.67
CA LEU A 192 -26.16 -22.17 33.47
C LEU A 192 -24.77 -21.60 33.26
N GLN A 193 -23.74 -22.45 33.14
CA GLN A 193 -22.39 -21.99 32.85
C GLN A 193 -22.31 -21.38 31.45
N SER A 194 -22.88 -22.02 30.43
CA SER A 194 -22.92 -21.46 29.07
C SER A 194 -23.68 -20.13 29.02
N ALA A 195 -24.80 -20.01 29.73
CA ALA A 195 -25.54 -18.75 29.83
C ALA A 195 -24.71 -17.66 30.53
N ALA A 196 -24.05 -17.99 31.65
CA ALA A 196 -23.18 -17.05 32.36
C ALA A 196 -21.98 -16.59 31.51
N GLN A 197 -21.41 -17.48 30.69
CA GLN A 197 -20.33 -17.14 29.76
C GLN A 197 -20.80 -16.19 28.66
N GLN A 198 -22.00 -16.38 28.12
CA GLN A 198 -22.57 -15.49 27.10
C GLN A 198 -22.82 -14.09 27.66
N GLU A 199 -23.41 -14.02 28.85
CA GLU A 199 -23.65 -12.73 29.52
C GLU A 199 -22.34 -12.03 29.88
N ALA A 200 -21.34 -12.79 30.35
CA ALA A 200 -20.01 -12.24 30.62
C ALA A 200 -19.36 -11.62 29.37
N LEU A 201 -19.47 -12.25 28.20
CA LEU A 201 -18.95 -11.68 26.95
C LEU A 201 -19.60 -10.34 26.62
N ILE A 202 -20.92 -10.23 26.81
CA ILE A 202 -21.69 -9.00 26.58
C ILE A 202 -21.26 -7.90 27.56
N GLU A 203 -21.18 -8.20 28.85
CA GLU A 203 -20.76 -7.22 29.86
C GLU A 203 -19.34 -6.71 29.63
N ILE A 204 -18.42 -7.61 29.28
CA ILE A 204 -17.01 -7.29 29.05
C ILE A 204 -16.84 -6.44 27.78
N GLU A 205 -17.56 -6.78 26.71
CA GLU A 205 -17.58 -5.98 25.48
C GLU A 205 -18.11 -4.56 25.75
N LYS A 206 -19.24 -4.47 26.45
CA LYS A 206 -19.83 -3.19 26.83
C LYS A 206 -18.87 -2.35 27.66
N ALA A 207 -18.22 -2.95 28.67
CA ALA A 207 -17.24 -2.26 29.49
C ALA A 207 -16.02 -1.78 28.68
N ALA A 208 -15.56 -2.56 27.69
CA ALA A 208 -14.49 -2.15 26.78
C ALA A 208 -14.91 -0.92 25.95
N CYS A 209 -16.14 -0.95 25.44
CA CYS A 209 -16.74 0.16 24.71
C CYS A 209 -16.89 1.43 25.57
N ASP A 210 -17.37 1.29 26.80
CA ASP A 210 -17.51 2.39 27.76
C ASP A 210 -16.15 3.01 28.12
N GLN A 211 -15.08 2.20 28.11
CA GLN A 211 -13.69 2.66 28.28
C GLN A 211 -13.04 3.16 26.98
N ASN A 212 -13.83 3.39 25.93
CA ASN A 212 -13.39 3.95 24.65
C ASN A 212 -12.27 3.14 23.98
N ILE A 213 -12.32 1.80 24.05
CA ILE A 213 -11.27 0.94 23.46
C ILE A 213 -11.06 1.22 21.97
N LEU A 214 -12.12 1.51 21.20
CA LEU A 214 -12.02 1.80 19.76
C LEU A 214 -11.29 3.12 19.48
N LYS A 215 -11.48 4.14 20.32
CA LYS A 215 -10.70 5.39 20.22
C LYS A 215 -9.22 5.13 20.52
N GLN A 216 -8.93 4.39 21.59
CA GLN A 216 -7.56 4.02 21.94
C GLN A 216 -6.89 3.19 20.84
N ALA A 217 -7.65 2.32 20.17
CA ALA A 217 -7.18 1.54 19.05
C ALA A 217 -6.82 2.42 17.84
N ASN A 218 -7.67 3.39 17.49
CA ASN A 218 -7.39 4.38 16.45
C ASN A 218 -6.13 5.20 16.75
N ASP A 219 -6.06 5.80 17.94
CA ASP A 219 -4.94 6.67 18.34
C ASP A 219 -3.59 5.91 18.28
N ARG A 220 -3.60 4.63 18.68
CA ARG A 220 -2.41 3.77 18.61
C ARG A 220 -2.10 3.28 17.20
N ALA A 221 -3.11 3.00 16.38
CA ALA A 221 -2.91 2.60 14.98
C ALA A 221 -2.28 3.74 14.17
N GLU A 222 -2.72 4.98 14.40
CA GLU A 222 -2.12 6.17 13.83
C GLU A 222 -0.61 6.22 14.12
N LEU A 223 -0.22 6.04 15.38
CA LEU A 223 1.17 6.07 15.81
C LEU A 223 2.00 4.94 15.18
N VAL A 224 1.50 3.70 15.18
CA VAL A 224 2.22 2.55 14.64
C VAL A 224 2.41 2.68 13.12
N VAL A 225 1.36 3.09 12.39
CA VAL A 225 1.45 3.24 10.93
C VAL A 225 2.34 4.42 10.55
N THR A 226 2.27 5.52 11.31
CA THR A 226 3.19 6.66 11.13
C THR A 226 4.64 6.23 11.27
N GLN A 227 4.97 5.51 12.35
CA GLN A 227 6.33 5.00 12.59
C GLN A 227 6.79 4.02 11.49
N LEU A 228 5.89 3.14 11.04
CA LEU A 228 6.17 2.20 9.96
C LEU A 228 6.54 2.95 8.67
N LEU A 229 5.76 3.94 8.26
CA LEU A 229 6.01 4.71 7.04
C LEU A 229 7.24 5.61 7.15
N GLN A 230 7.52 6.19 8.32
CA GLN A 230 8.76 6.92 8.55
C GLN A 230 9.99 6.01 8.43
N SER A 231 9.88 4.76 8.89
CA SER A 231 10.98 3.78 8.80
C SER A 231 11.31 3.36 7.36
N THR A 232 10.37 3.54 6.42
CA THR A 232 10.56 3.20 5.00
C THR A 232 11.10 4.35 4.15
N GLY A 233 11.33 5.53 4.74
CA GLY A 233 12.01 6.65 4.07
C GLY A 233 11.13 7.87 3.77
N PHE A 234 9.88 7.90 4.22
CA PHE A 234 9.06 9.12 4.18
C PHE A 234 9.47 10.07 5.33
N GLU A 235 9.76 11.33 5.02
CA GLU A 235 10.17 12.32 6.04
C GLU A 235 8.97 12.83 6.84
N THR A 236 7.85 13.07 6.16
CA THR A 236 6.61 13.57 6.77
C THR A 236 5.45 12.64 6.45
N VAL A 237 4.82 12.11 7.49
CA VAL A 237 3.66 11.22 7.38
C VAL A 237 2.52 11.85 8.15
N THR A 238 1.40 12.11 7.47
CA THR A 238 0.17 12.60 8.09
C THR A 238 -0.88 11.50 7.99
N VAL A 239 -1.35 11.02 9.14
CA VAL A 239 -2.39 10.00 9.18
C VAL A 239 -3.70 10.63 9.65
N LYS A 240 -4.80 10.30 8.97
CA LYS A 240 -6.16 10.73 9.30
C LYS A 240 -7.05 9.52 9.49
N ASN A 241 -8.11 9.62 10.30
CA ASN A 241 -9.10 8.55 10.46
C ASN A 241 -10.34 8.86 9.62
N ALA A 242 -10.83 7.88 8.86
CA ALA A 242 -11.96 8.04 7.94
C ALA A 242 -13.32 8.31 8.63
N ALA A 243 -13.50 7.85 9.88
CA ALA A 243 -14.79 7.92 10.57
C ALA A 243 -14.67 7.89 12.11
N ASP A 244 -15.79 8.21 12.78
CA ASP A 244 -15.95 8.09 14.23
C ASP A 244 -15.94 6.61 14.65
N PRO A 245 -14.90 6.14 15.38
CA PRO A 245 -14.79 4.74 15.77
C PRO A 245 -15.88 4.31 16.77
N THR A 246 -16.58 5.23 17.42
CA THR A 246 -17.58 4.88 18.44
C THR A 246 -18.89 4.35 17.85
N ALA A 247 -19.06 4.40 16.53
CA ALA A 247 -20.27 3.92 15.86
C ALA A 247 -20.50 2.42 16.06
N GLU A 248 -19.45 1.59 16.08
CA GLU A 248 -19.59 0.14 16.22
C GLU A 248 -20.02 -0.28 17.63
N CYS A 249 -19.50 0.38 18.66
CA CYS A 249 -19.94 0.20 20.05
C CYS A 249 -21.42 0.59 20.26
N LYS A 250 -21.99 1.46 19.42
CA LYS A 250 -23.43 1.81 19.51
C LYS A 250 -24.32 0.74 18.89
N THR A 251 -23.83 0.02 17.89
CA THR A 251 -24.56 -1.06 17.22
C THR A 251 -24.52 -2.38 18.01
N SER A 252 -23.42 -2.71 18.70
CA SER A 252 -23.38 -3.92 19.55
C SER A 252 -24.13 -3.74 20.88
N ASN A 253 -24.24 -2.50 21.35
CA ASN A 253 -25.03 -2.13 22.54
C ASN A 253 -26.55 -2.04 22.30
N SER A 254 -27.08 -2.38 21.11
CA SER A 254 -28.53 -2.39 20.88
C SER A 254 -29.12 -3.72 21.31
N PRO A 255 -29.90 -3.80 22.42
CA PRO A 255 -30.54 -5.04 22.83
C PRO A 255 -31.58 -5.43 21.78
N ALA A 256 -31.32 -6.51 21.05
CA ALA A 256 -32.37 -7.20 20.33
C ALA A 256 -33.32 -7.83 21.36
N ASN A 257 -34.54 -7.31 21.45
CA ASN A 257 -35.65 -7.77 22.31
C ASN A 257 -35.44 -7.70 23.83
N SER A 258 -35.75 -6.55 24.42
CA SER A 258 -36.27 -6.49 25.79
C SER A 258 -37.80 -6.62 25.77
N PRO A 259 -38.39 -7.70 26.30
CA PRO A 259 -39.60 -7.56 27.10
C PRO A 259 -39.17 -6.97 28.45
N ASP A 260 -39.72 -5.81 28.74
CA ASP A 260 -39.77 -5.12 30.02
C ASP A 260 -39.95 -6.10 31.20
N ASP A 261 -38.87 -6.35 31.97
CA ASP A 261 -38.95 -6.69 33.40
C ASP A 261 -37.55 -6.54 34.04
N SER A 262 -37.33 -5.43 34.75
CA SER A 262 -36.12 -5.19 35.53
C SER A 262 -36.30 -5.76 36.94
N PRO A 263 -35.42 -6.63 37.45
CA PRO A 263 -35.23 -6.74 38.89
C PRO A 263 -34.13 -5.75 39.32
N GLU A 264 -34.57 -4.81 40.16
CA GLU A 264 -33.83 -3.82 40.92
C GLU A 264 -32.51 -4.35 41.54
N PRO A 265 -31.37 -3.63 41.45
CA PRO A 265 -30.13 -4.08 42.08
C PRO A 265 -30.15 -3.81 43.60
N LEU A 266 -30.12 -4.90 44.37
CA LEU A 266 -29.81 -4.91 45.80
C LEU A 266 -28.34 -4.51 46.03
N ASN A 267 -28.13 -3.23 46.33
CA ASN A 267 -26.85 -2.68 46.77
C ASN A 267 -26.79 -2.67 48.31
N PRO A 268 -25.90 -3.40 48.99
CA PRO A 268 -25.63 -3.16 50.40
C PRO A 268 -24.49 -2.15 50.53
N LYS A 269 -24.86 -0.90 50.84
CA LYS A 269 -23.92 0.15 51.25
C LYS A 269 -23.45 -0.12 52.70
N PRO A 270 -22.15 -0.10 53.01
CA PRO A 270 -21.70 -0.12 54.41
C PRO A 270 -21.92 1.26 55.03
N GLU A 271 -22.83 1.36 56.00
CA GLU A 271 -23.07 2.56 56.80
C GLU A 271 -22.05 2.61 57.95
N LEU A 272 -20.96 3.36 57.77
CA LEU A 272 -20.08 3.74 58.86
C LEU A 272 -20.68 4.97 59.58
N THR A 273 -21.31 4.75 60.72
CA THR A 273 -21.73 5.83 61.63
C THR A 273 -20.52 6.33 62.44
N PRO A 274 -20.22 7.64 62.47
CA PRO A 274 -19.31 8.19 63.46
C PRO A 274 -20.05 8.43 64.78
N LYS A 275 -19.48 7.86 65.85
CA LYS A 275 -19.84 8.03 67.27
C LYS A 275 -19.78 9.52 67.67
N PRO A 276 -20.76 10.08 68.40
CA PRO A 276 -20.68 11.46 68.87
C PRO A 276 -19.70 11.59 70.03
N GLU A 277 -18.79 12.56 69.90
CA GLU A 277 -17.84 13.02 70.92
C GLU A 277 -18.58 13.93 71.94
N PRO A 278 -18.30 13.82 73.26
CA PRO A 278 -19.02 14.60 74.26
C PRO A 278 -18.52 16.05 74.34
N THR A 279 -19.45 16.99 74.31
CA THR A 279 -19.22 18.43 74.55
C THR A 279 -18.84 18.73 76.01
N PRO A 280 -17.95 19.70 76.26
CA PRO A 280 -17.57 20.10 77.62
C PRO A 280 -18.63 21.02 78.24
N LYS A 281 -18.98 20.76 79.51
CA LYS A 281 -19.79 21.66 80.36
C LYS A 281 -19.01 22.94 80.68
N PRO A 282 -19.62 24.14 80.60
CA PRO A 282 -19.07 25.34 81.23
C PRO A 282 -19.36 25.33 82.74
N GLY A 283 -18.48 26.01 83.48
CA GLY A 283 -18.27 25.85 84.92
C GLY A 283 -19.39 26.28 85.86
N SER A 284 -19.24 25.80 87.10
CA SER A 284 -19.59 26.46 88.36
C SER A 284 -18.53 26.08 89.37
#